data_AF-A0A8J4APS0-F1
#
_entry.id   AF-A0A8J4APS0-F1
#
_cell.length_a   1.000
_cell.length_b   1.000
_cell.length_c   1.000
_cell.angle_alpha   90.00
_cell.angle_beta   90.00
_cell.angle_gamma   90.00
#
_symmetry.space_group_name_H-M   'P 1'
#
loop_
_entity.id
_entity.type
_entity.pdbx_description
1 polymer ?
#
loop_
_entity_poly.entity_id
_entity_poly.type
_entity_poly.pdbx_seq_one_letter_code
_entity_poly.pdbx_strand_id
1 'polypeptide(L)'
;MSTTNIIRSLAEQSEALSRDLDSFSDRAFELQRLAKALQERAGKKYADQAVQVETTAVGAPAYHLDRAKRLAAFSFLPIDRKVNWRKLRALNVDRVISETDTRSLLEMYGEVAYADLEKESVYDLTESNLVKMVRVMQLLLQHQQFQLEQGLGVQQQLMEEQVSTLGVLQMIPHLDIKGVGEGLNKLQGAHGMGEKRGGSGGLVWSQDPRASTYPKSPFIVKPRHSKRGAIGNG
;
A
#
# COMPACT_ATOMS: atom_id res chain seq x y z
N MET A 1 -25.99 16.64 -9.78
CA MET A 1 -24.99 17.00 -10.82
C MET A 1 -25.36 16.28 -12.10
N SER A 2 -25.46 16.98 -13.24
CA SER A 2 -25.97 16.40 -14.49
C SER A 2 -24.86 15.67 -15.27
N THR A 3 -25.11 14.41 -15.65
CA THR A 3 -24.20 13.54 -16.43
C THR A 3 -23.71 14.18 -17.72
N THR A 4 -24.49 15.08 -18.32
CA THR A 4 -24.14 15.85 -19.51
C THR A 4 -22.96 16.81 -19.31
N ASN A 5 -22.78 17.37 -18.11
CA ASN A 5 -21.64 18.25 -17.82
C ASN A 5 -20.34 17.46 -17.67
N ILE A 6 -20.42 16.22 -17.17
CA ILE A 6 -19.26 15.32 -17.03
C ILE A 6 -18.78 14.88 -18.41
N ILE A 7 -19.69 14.51 -19.32
CA ILE A 7 -19.35 14.09 -20.69
C ILE A 7 -18.68 15.24 -21.46
N ARG A 8 -19.18 16.47 -21.32
CA ARG A 8 -18.57 17.65 -21.95
C ARG A 8 -17.18 17.94 -21.40
N SER A 9 -17.01 17.90 -20.07
CA SER A 9 -15.70 18.07 -19.43
C SER A 9 -14.69 17.01 -19.87
N LEU A 10 -15.13 15.75 -20.05
CA LEU A 10 -14.27 14.67 -20.49
C LEU A 10 -13.83 14.84 -21.96
N ALA A 11 -14.75 15.31 -22.81
CA ALA A 11 -14.46 15.62 -24.21
C ALA A 11 -13.43 16.76 -24.33
N GLU A 12 -13.62 17.85 -23.57
CA GLU A 12 -12.69 18.98 -23.53
C GLU A 12 -11.29 18.55 -23.03
N GLN A 13 -11.22 17.69 -22.02
CA GLN A 13 -9.95 17.13 -21.54
C GLN A 13 -9.28 16.21 -22.56
N SER A 14 -10.05 15.39 -23.28
CA SER A 14 -9.51 14.51 -24.33
C SER A 14 -8.94 15.30 -25.52
N GLU A 15 -9.57 16.42 -25.85
CA GLU A 15 -9.12 17.30 -26.93
C GLU A 15 -7.87 18.09 -26.51
N ALA A 16 -7.81 18.56 -25.26
CA ALA A 16 -6.62 19.20 -24.70
C ALA A 16 -5.42 18.24 -24.69
N LEU A 17 -5.62 17.00 -24.23
CA LEU A 17 -4.57 15.97 -24.22
C LEU A 17 -4.08 15.62 -25.62
N SER A 18 -4.98 15.56 -26.61
CA SER A 18 -4.59 15.32 -28.01
C SER A 18 -3.69 16.43 -28.54
N ARG A 19 -4.03 17.71 -28.29
CA ARG A 19 -3.21 18.86 -28.70
C ARG A 19 -1.85 18.89 -28.02
N ASP A 20 -1.79 18.52 -26.74
CA ASP A 20 -0.54 18.42 -26.00
C ASP A 20 0.35 17.31 -26.56
N LEU A 21 -0.25 16.17 -26.95
CA LEU A 21 0.47 15.03 -27.53
C LEU A 21 1.05 15.35 -28.91
N ASP A 22 0.32 16.11 -29.72
CA ASP A 22 0.82 16.65 -30.99
C ASP A 22 1.98 17.63 -30.74
N SER A 23 1.86 18.52 -29.76
CA SER A 23 2.94 19.46 -29.39
C SER A 23 4.20 18.75 -28.86
N PHE A 24 4.04 17.67 -28.10
CA PHE A 24 5.16 16.84 -27.66
C PHE A 24 5.84 16.12 -28.82
N SER A 25 5.05 15.63 -29.78
CA SER A 25 5.56 14.99 -30.98
C SER A 25 6.39 15.97 -31.81
N ASP A 26 5.90 17.19 -32.04
CA ASP A 26 6.63 18.23 -32.75
C ASP A 26 7.95 18.61 -32.06
N ARG A 27 7.95 18.73 -30.74
CA ARG A 27 9.17 19.00 -29.96
C ARG A 27 10.16 17.83 -30.01
N ALA A 28 9.67 16.59 -29.99
CA ALA A 28 10.52 15.42 -30.12
C ALA A 28 11.18 15.36 -31.51
N PHE A 29 10.44 15.70 -32.58
CA PHE A 29 10.98 15.80 -33.93
C PHE A 29 12.05 16.90 -34.05
N GLU A 30 11.80 18.09 -33.50
CA GLU A 30 12.81 19.18 -33.51
C GLU A 30 14.06 18.82 -32.69
N LEU A 31 13.90 18.16 -31.54
CA LEU A 31 15.04 17.67 -30.76
C LEU A 31 15.85 16.62 -31.54
N GLN A 32 15.19 15.69 -32.23
CA GLN A 32 15.87 14.69 -33.06
C GLN A 32 16.61 15.34 -34.24
N ARG A 33 16.00 16.35 -34.86
CA ARG A 33 16.61 17.13 -35.93
C ARG A 33 17.86 17.88 -35.45
N LEU A 34 17.79 18.54 -34.29
CA LEU A 34 18.92 19.24 -33.68
C LEU A 34 20.03 18.27 -33.25
N ALA A 35 19.68 17.12 -32.67
CA ALA A 35 20.63 16.08 -32.30
C ALA A 35 21.41 15.57 -33.53
N LYS A 36 20.71 15.34 -34.65
CA LYS A 36 21.33 14.93 -35.92
C LYS A 36 22.27 16.01 -36.47
N ALA A 37 21.85 17.28 -36.46
CA ALA A 37 22.69 18.39 -36.90
C ALA A 37 23.96 18.56 -36.04
N LEU A 38 23.85 18.35 -34.71
CA LEU A 38 24.99 18.39 -33.80
C LEU A 38 25.93 17.19 -34.01
N GLN A 39 25.39 16.00 -34.28
CA GLN A 39 26.16 14.81 -34.59
C GLN A 39 26.99 14.98 -35.89
N GLU A 40 26.38 15.57 -36.92
CA GLU A 40 27.05 15.87 -38.18
C GLU A 40 28.16 16.93 -38.00
N ARG A 41 27.93 17.95 -37.17
CA ARG A 41 28.93 19.00 -36.89
C ARG A 41 30.09 18.55 -36.00
N ALA A 42 29.84 17.68 -35.03
CA ALA A 42 30.84 17.26 -34.04
C ALA A 42 31.63 16.02 -34.45
N GLY A 43 31.24 15.33 -35.53
CA GLY A 43 31.87 14.08 -35.99
C GLY A 43 31.81 12.93 -34.98
N LYS A 44 31.04 13.09 -33.90
CA LYS A 44 30.87 12.12 -32.80
C LYS A 44 29.42 11.65 -32.77
N LYS A 45 29.22 10.34 -32.90
CA LYS A 45 27.94 9.68 -32.63
C LYS A 45 27.65 9.80 -31.12
N TYR A 46 26.86 10.79 -30.73
CA TYR A 46 26.14 10.71 -29.46
C TYR A 46 24.99 9.75 -29.72
N ALA A 47 25.27 8.45 -29.59
CA ALA A 47 24.21 7.46 -29.53
C ALA A 47 23.29 7.85 -28.38
N ASP A 48 22.00 7.78 -28.64
CA ASP A 48 20.92 8.08 -27.71
C ASP A 48 21.22 7.42 -26.35
N GLN A 49 21.77 8.18 -25.40
CA GLN A 49 22.16 7.64 -24.09
C GLN A 49 20.94 7.26 -23.26
N ALA A 50 19.72 7.52 -23.75
CA ALA A 50 18.49 6.98 -23.20
C ALA A 50 18.30 5.47 -23.49
N VAL A 51 19.04 4.89 -24.46
CA VAL A 51 18.86 3.49 -24.90
C VAL A 51 20.03 2.58 -24.49
N GLN A 52 21.18 3.12 -24.08
CA GLN A 52 22.39 2.32 -23.79
C GLN A 52 23.06 2.63 -22.44
N VAL A 53 22.29 2.76 -21.36
CA VAL A 53 22.91 3.06 -20.04
C VAL A 53 23.66 1.87 -19.43
N GLU A 54 23.41 0.62 -19.85
CA GLU A 54 23.94 -0.54 -19.09
C GLU A 54 25.24 -1.17 -19.61
N THR A 55 25.78 -0.82 -20.78
CA THR A 55 27.01 -1.48 -21.28
C THR A 55 28.30 -0.65 -21.24
N THR A 56 28.28 0.61 -20.79
CA THR A 56 29.52 1.43 -20.75
C THR A 56 29.75 2.24 -19.46
N ALA A 57 28.94 2.08 -18.42
CA ALA A 57 29.05 2.89 -17.20
C ALA A 57 30.04 2.32 -16.17
N VAL A 58 31.30 2.10 -16.55
CA VAL A 58 32.41 2.04 -15.57
C VAL A 58 32.80 3.49 -15.26
N GLY A 59 32.22 4.08 -14.22
CA GLY A 59 32.70 5.36 -13.65
C GLY A 59 31.70 6.51 -13.49
N ALA A 60 30.41 6.33 -13.74
CA ALA A 60 29.43 7.39 -13.47
C ALA A 60 29.04 7.42 -11.97
N PRO A 61 28.95 8.61 -11.34
CA PRO A 61 28.49 8.74 -9.96
C PRO A 61 27.06 8.19 -9.76
N ALA A 62 26.86 7.39 -8.71
CA ALA A 62 25.63 6.64 -8.45
C ALA A 62 24.33 7.47 -8.45
N TYR A 63 24.40 8.77 -8.16
CA TYR A 63 23.22 9.65 -8.12
C TYR A 63 22.63 9.98 -9.50
N HIS A 64 23.44 9.92 -10.57
CA HIS A 64 22.94 10.16 -11.94
C HIS A 64 22.15 8.97 -12.48
N LEU A 65 22.54 7.75 -12.12
CA LEU A 65 21.83 6.51 -12.48
C LEU A 65 20.42 6.48 -11.86
N ASP A 66 20.29 6.93 -10.63
CA ASP A 66 19.04 6.88 -9.89
C ASP A 66 17.99 7.87 -10.43
N ARG A 67 18.45 9.04 -10.91
CA ARG A 67 17.57 10.02 -11.57
C ARG A 67 17.14 9.56 -12.98
N ALA A 68 18.05 8.95 -13.74
CA ALA A 68 17.74 8.41 -15.06
C ALA A 68 16.72 7.26 -14.98
N LYS A 69 16.86 6.37 -13.99
CA LYS A 69 15.89 5.29 -13.72
C LYS A 69 14.48 5.80 -13.42
N ARG A 70 14.35 6.96 -12.76
CA ARG A 70 13.04 7.57 -12.44
C ARG A 70 12.37 8.26 -13.63
N LEU A 71 13.14 8.62 -14.66
CA LEU A 71 12.65 9.30 -15.87
C LEU A 71 12.50 8.35 -17.06
N ALA A 72 12.94 7.11 -16.93
CA ALA A 72 12.77 6.09 -17.96
C ALA A 72 11.30 5.67 -18.09
N ALA A 73 10.83 5.49 -19.33
CA ALA A 73 9.55 4.85 -19.59
C ALA A 73 9.53 3.47 -18.93
N PHE A 74 8.37 3.06 -18.40
CA PHE A 74 8.20 1.75 -17.79
C PHE A 74 8.72 0.66 -18.75
N SER A 75 9.77 -0.03 -18.33
CA SER A 75 10.39 -1.10 -19.09
C SER A 75 10.59 -2.30 -18.19
N PHE A 76 10.32 -3.48 -18.74
CA PHE A 76 10.65 -4.74 -18.07
C PHE A 76 12.15 -4.97 -18.22
N LEU A 77 12.87 -4.79 -17.13
CA LEU A 77 14.30 -5.10 -17.07
C LEU A 77 14.49 -6.62 -17.02
N PRO A 78 15.50 -7.17 -17.73
CA PRO A 78 15.86 -8.57 -17.58
C PRO A 78 16.24 -8.83 -16.11
N ILE A 79 15.60 -9.82 -15.51
CA ILE A 79 15.85 -10.23 -14.13
C ILE A 79 17.16 -11.02 -14.13
N ASP A 80 18.25 -10.41 -13.63
CA ASP A 80 19.58 -11.04 -13.53
C ASP A 80 20.14 -10.96 -12.10
N ARG A 81 19.28 -11.17 -11.11
CA ARG A 81 19.69 -11.16 -9.70
C ARG A 81 19.98 -12.57 -9.23
N LYS A 82 21.15 -12.75 -8.60
CA LYS A 82 21.51 -14.01 -7.94
C LYS A 82 20.91 -14.10 -6.55
N VAL A 83 20.54 -15.31 -6.14
CA VAL A 83 20.08 -15.61 -4.79
C VAL A 83 21.24 -15.45 -3.81
N ASN A 84 21.01 -14.71 -2.73
CA ASN A 84 21.94 -14.71 -1.61
C ASN A 84 21.77 -15.99 -0.77
N TRP A 85 22.41 -17.07 -1.21
CA TRP A 85 22.34 -18.39 -0.57
C TRP A 85 22.82 -18.38 0.89
N ARG A 86 23.77 -17.51 1.24
CA ARG A 86 24.22 -17.34 2.62
C ARG A 86 23.09 -16.81 3.50
N LYS A 87 22.34 -15.82 3.00
CA LYS A 87 21.17 -15.26 3.71
C LYS A 87 20.06 -16.30 3.83
N LEU A 88 19.76 -17.03 2.76
CA LEU A 88 18.76 -18.11 2.79
C LEU A 88 19.14 -19.21 3.80
N ARG A 89 20.41 -19.65 3.83
CA ARG A 89 20.89 -20.64 4.80
C ARG A 89 20.83 -20.15 6.24
N ALA A 90 21.16 -18.89 6.49
CA ALA A 90 21.10 -18.28 7.82
C ALA A 90 19.66 -18.05 8.34
N LEU A 91 18.67 -17.95 7.46
CA LEU A 91 17.28 -17.73 7.84
C LEU A 91 16.75 -18.89 8.69
N ASN A 92 16.28 -18.63 9.91
CA ASN A 92 15.58 -19.65 10.69
C ASN A 92 14.08 -19.55 10.41
N VAL A 93 13.56 -20.48 9.60
CA VAL A 93 12.15 -20.48 9.17
C VAL A 93 11.21 -20.72 10.35
N ASP A 94 11.56 -21.59 11.29
CA ASP A 94 10.73 -21.87 12.47
C ASP A 94 10.61 -20.66 13.39
N ARG A 95 11.70 -19.90 13.49
CA ARG A 95 11.69 -18.61 14.19
C ARG A 95 10.78 -17.60 13.51
N VAL A 96 10.86 -17.47 12.18
CA VAL A 96 9.97 -16.57 11.43
C VAL A 96 8.49 -16.91 11.65
N ILE A 97 8.15 -18.21 11.70
CA ILE A 97 6.78 -18.67 11.94
C ILE A 97 6.34 -18.38 13.38
N SER A 98 7.17 -18.73 14.37
CA SER A 98 6.81 -18.60 15.79
C SER A 98 6.77 -17.15 16.28
N GLU A 99 7.71 -16.31 15.82
CA GLU A 99 7.80 -14.90 16.22
C GLU A 99 7.02 -13.97 15.28
N THR A 100 6.43 -14.49 14.19
CA THR A 100 5.75 -13.70 13.14
C THR A 100 6.64 -12.57 12.62
N ASP A 101 7.91 -12.88 12.33
CA ASP A 101 8.88 -11.90 11.84
C ASP A 101 8.65 -11.58 10.35
N THR A 102 7.72 -10.68 10.09
CA THR A 102 7.36 -10.22 8.74
C THR A 102 8.49 -9.44 8.08
N ARG A 103 9.36 -8.79 8.85
CA ARG A 103 10.48 -8.00 8.31
C ARG A 103 11.48 -8.90 7.62
N SER A 104 11.96 -9.94 8.31
CA SER A 104 12.90 -10.90 7.73
C SER A 104 12.29 -11.63 6.53
N LEU A 105 10.99 -11.92 6.57
CA LEU A 105 10.26 -12.54 5.47
C LEU A 105 10.20 -11.63 4.23
N LEU A 106 9.85 -10.35 4.38
CA LEU A 106 9.79 -9.37 3.28
C LEU A 106 11.18 -9.04 2.71
N GLU A 107 12.22 -9.03 3.53
CA GLU A 107 13.58 -8.89 3.03
C GLU A 107 13.99 -10.09 2.16
N MET A 108 13.53 -11.30 2.50
CA MET A 108 13.77 -12.50 1.69
C MET A 108 12.91 -12.54 0.42
N TYR A 109 11.72 -11.91 0.44
CA TYR A 109 10.88 -11.77 -0.76
C TYR A 109 11.64 -11.12 -1.91
N GLY A 110 12.30 -9.99 -1.66
CA GLY A 110 13.05 -9.28 -2.70
C GLY A 110 14.25 -10.06 -3.24
N GLU A 111 14.79 -11.01 -2.48
CA GLU A 111 15.87 -11.88 -2.94
C GLU A 111 15.34 -13.06 -3.76
N VAL A 112 14.20 -13.66 -3.35
CA VAL A 112 13.65 -14.87 -3.98
C VAL A 112 12.78 -14.53 -5.20
N ALA A 113 11.96 -13.48 -5.14
CA ALA A 113 11.00 -13.14 -6.19
C ALA A 113 11.66 -12.67 -7.49
N TYR A 114 12.86 -12.10 -7.39
CA TYR A 114 13.64 -11.61 -8.53
C TYR A 114 14.87 -12.47 -8.81
N ALA A 115 14.94 -13.68 -8.26
CA ALA A 115 16.07 -14.57 -8.49
C ALA A 115 15.96 -15.29 -9.83
N ASP A 116 17.05 -15.31 -10.60
CA ASP A 116 17.17 -16.15 -11.79
C ASP A 116 17.80 -17.50 -11.39
N LEU A 117 16.95 -18.50 -11.13
CA LEU A 117 17.38 -19.83 -10.71
C LEU A 117 18.10 -20.63 -11.80
N GLU A 118 17.90 -20.30 -13.07
CA GLU A 118 18.52 -21.04 -14.18
C GLU A 118 20.02 -20.75 -14.29
N LYS A 119 20.44 -19.55 -13.87
CA LYS A 119 21.84 -19.13 -13.85
C LYS A 119 22.58 -19.45 -12.54
N GLU A 120 21.90 -20.10 -11.59
CA GLU A 120 22.49 -20.43 -10.30
C GLU A 120 23.43 -21.63 -10.37
N SER A 121 24.36 -21.68 -9.41
CA SER A 121 25.29 -22.80 -9.31
C SER A 121 24.56 -24.07 -8.85
N VAL A 122 24.82 -25.18 -9.53
CA VAL A 122 24.32 -26.52 -9.13
C VAL A 122 24.70 -26.87 -7.67
N TYR A 123 25.83 -26.36 -7.18
CA TYR A 123 26.26 -26.57 -5.80
C TYR A 123 25.40 -25.86 -4.75
N ASP A 124 24.80 -24.74 -5.11
CA ASP A 124 23.90 -24.01 -4.22
C ASP A 124 22.45 -24.50 -4.34
N LEU A 125 22.08 -25.09 -5.48
CA LEU A 125 20.78 -25.74 -5.76
C LEU A 125 20.64 -27.12 -5.10
N THR A 126 21.05 -27.25 -3.84
CA THR A 126 20.82 -28.46 -3.05
C THR A 126 19.34 -28.61 -2.72
N GLU A 127 18.86 -29.86 -2.57
CA GLU A 127 17.49 -30.17 -2.17
C GLU A 127 17.06 -29.41 -0.90
N SER A 128 17.95 -29.35 0.11
CA SER A 128 17.69 -28.63 1.35
C SER A 128 17.44 -27.13 1.12
N ASN A 129 18.23 -26.48 0.27
CA ASN A 129 18.05 -25.05 -0.04
C ASN A 129 16.77 -24.82 -0.85
N LEU A 130 16.44 -25.71 -1.78
CA LEU A 130 15.21 -25.64 -2.57
C LEU A 130 13.97 -25.80 -1.69
N VAL A 131 13.94 -26.81 -0.81
CA VAL A 131 12.83 -27.02 0.15
C VAL A 131 12.66 -25.80 1.03
N LYS A 132 13.77 -25.22 1.52
CA LYS A 132 13.73 -24.01 2.34
C LYS A 132 13.20 -22.81 1.56
N MET A 133 13.60 -22.63 0.31
CA MET A 133 13.11 -21.59 -0.57
C MET A 133 11.61 -21.74 -0.84
N VAL A 134 11.15 -22.94 -1.15
CA VAL A 134 9.71 -23.26 -1.31
C VAL A 134 8.95 -22.94 -0.03
N ARG A 135 9.50 -23.28 1.14
CA ARG A 135 8.87 -22.96 2.42
C ARG A 135 8.77 -21.46 2.66
N VAL A 136 9.80 -20.70 2.32
CA VAL A 136 9.77 -19.22 2.38
C VAL A 136 8.74 -18.65 1.42
N MET A 137 8.65 -19.16 0.18
CA MET A 137 7.63 -18.76 -0.79
C MET A 137 6.21 -19.04 -0.30
N GLN A 138 5.98 -20.20 0.33
CA GLN A 138 4.68 -20.52 0.95
C GLN A 138 4.31 -19.52 2.04
N LEU A 139 5.26 -19.17 2.92
CA LEU A 139 5.02 -18.17 3.97
C LEU A 139 4.74 -16.78 3.39
N LEU A 140 5.41 -16.42 2.30
CA LEU A 140 5.16 -15.16 1.59
C LEU A 140 3.76 -15.11 1.00
N LEU A 141 3.32 -16.19 0.35
CA LEU A 141 1.96 -16.30 -0.18
C LEU A 141 0.92 -16.23 0.94
N GLN A 142 1.14 -16.94 2.05
CA GLN A 142 0.27 -16.86 3.23
C GLN A 142 0.22 -15.44 3.80
N HIS A 143 1.34 -14.73 3.85
CA HIS A 143 1.38 -13.34 4.29
C HIS A 143 0.60 -12.41 3.33
N GLN A 144 0.77 -12.58 2.02
CA GLN A 144 0.02 -11.80 1.03
C GLN A 144 -1.49 -12.07 1.12
N GLN A 145 -1.88 -13.33 1.27
CA GLN A 145 -3.28 -13.70 1.47
C GLN A 145 -3.86 -13.05 2.73
N PHE A 146 -3.12 -13.11 3.84
CA PHE A 146 -3.54 -12.43 5.08
C PHE A 146 -3.74 -10.92 4.89
N GLN A 147 -2.81 -10.25 4.18
CA GLN A 147 -2.95 -8.81 3.88
C GLN A 147 -4.19 -8.51 3.02
N LEU A 148 -4.48 -9.36 2.03
CA LEU A 148 -5.66 -9.22 1.18
C LEU A 148 -6.95 -9.42 1.99
N GLU A 149 -7.01 -10.44 2.84
CA GLU A 149 -8.16 -10.70 3.70
C GLU A 149 -8.41 -9.54 4.68
N GLN A 150 -7.35 -8.98 5.27
CA GLN A 150 -7.45 -7.78 6.11
C GLN A 150 -7.96 -6.57 5.32
N GLY A 151 -7.43 -6.34 4.11
CA GLY A 151 -7.86 -5.25 3.24
C GLY A 151 -9.33 -5.35 2.82
N LEU A 152 -9.78 -6.56 2.47
CA LEU A 152 -11.19 -6.82 2.14
C LEU A 152 -12.12 -6.63 3.33
N GLY A 153 -11.71 -7.05 4.53
CA GLY A 153 -12.47 -6.82 5.76
C GLY A 153 -12.64 -5.33 6.05
N VAL A 154 -11.59 -4.53 5.91
CA VAL A 154 -11.65 -3.07 6.07
C VAL A 154 -12.56 -2.45 5.01
N GLN A 155 -12.48 -2.88 3.75
CA GLN A 155 -13.34 -2.35 2.68
C GLN A 155 -14.83 -2.67 2.91
N GLN A 156 -15.14 -3.86 3.43
CA GLN A 156 -16.50 -4.22 3.81
C GLN A 156 -17.01 -3.38 4.98
N GLN A 157 -16.21 -3.18 6.03
CA GLN A 157 -16.55 -2.30 7.15
C GLN A 157 -16.81 -0.87 6.68
N LEU A 158 -15.97 -0.35 5.78
CA LEU A 158 -16.15 0.99 5.22
C LEU A 158 -17.44 1.08 4.38
N MET A 159 -17.79 0.04 3.61
CA MET A 159 -19.09 -0.01 2.93
C MET A 159 -20.25 -0.05 3.92
N GLU A 160 -20.18 -0.84 4.99
CA GLU A 160 -21.23 -0.90 6.02
C GLU A 160 -21.42 0.46 6.71
N GLU A 161 -20.32 1.15 7.04
CA GLU A 161 -20.36 2.50 7.59
C GLU A 161 -20.93 3.52 6.61
N GLN A 162 -20.59 3.43 5.31
CA GLN A 162 -21.18 4.27 4.27
C GLN A 162 -22.68 4.03 4.13
N VAL A 163 -23.12 2.77 4.15
CA VAL A 163 -24.55 2.41 4.10
C VAL A 163 -25.27 2.89 5.36
N SER A 164 -24.64 2.75 6.54
CA SER A 164 -25.19 3.22 7.81
C SER A 164 -25.33 4.74 7.83
N THR A 165 -24.29 5.48 7.44
CA THR A 165 -24.30 6.94 7.36
C THR A 165 -25.29 7.45 6.31
N LEU A 166 -25.39 6.82 5.14
CA LEU A 166 -26.43 7.13 4.16
C LEU A 166 -27.83 6.83 4.69
N GLY A 167 -28.02 5.75 5.44
CA GLY A 167 -29.28 5.43 6.12
C GLY A 167 -29.66 6.51 7.13
N VAL A 168 -28.72 6.98 7.94
CA VAL A 168 -28.93 8.11 8.87
C VAL A 168 -29.27 9.39 8.10
N LEU A 169 -28.54 9.72 7.03
CA LEU A 169 -28.80 10.90 6.19
C LEU A 169 -30.16 10.84 5.49
N GLN A 170 -30.62 9.65 5.08
CA GLN A 170 -31.98 9.45 4.51
C GLN A 170 -33.08 9.55 5.56
N MET A 171 -32.77 9.35 6.84
CA MET A 171 -33.70 9.60 7.93
C MET A 171 -33.79 11.09 8.29
N ILE A 172 -32.81 11.94 7.93
CA ILE A 172 -32.84 13.39 8.23
C ILE A 172 -34.07 14.12 7.66
N PRO A 173 -34.54 13.87 6.43
CA PRO A 173 -35.78 14.47 5.91
C PRO A 173 -37.04 14.01 6.65
N HIS A 174 -36.99 12.86 7.34
CA HIS A 174 -38.10 12.26 8.09
C HIS A 174 -38.03 12.53 9.59
N LEU A 175 -36.85 12.92 10.10
CA LEU A 175 -36.72 13.49 11.43
C LEU A 175 -37.44 14.83 11.41
N ASP A 176 -38.51 14.92 12.18
CA ASP A 176 -39.30 16.13 12.32
C ASP A 176 -38.42 17.26 12.87
N ILE A 177 -37.90 18.09 11.96
CA ILE A 177 -37.04 19.24 12.26
C ILE A 177 -37.78 20.20 13.22
N LYS A 178 -39.13 20.19 13.22
CA LYS A 178 -39.93 20.95 14.19
C LYS A 178 -39.89 20.34 15.58
N GLY A 179 -40.05 19.02 15.70
CA GLY A 179 -39.93 18.30 16.98
C GLY A 179 -38.53 18.39 17.61
N VAL A 180 -37.47 18.35 16.79
CA VAL A 180 -36.08 18.55 17.26
C VAL A 180 -35.86 20.00 17.72
N GLY A 181 -36.37 20.98 16.98
CA GLY A 181 -36.31 22.39 17.36
C GLY A 181 -37.12 22.72 18.63
N GLU A 182 -38.29 22.09 18.81
CA GLU A 182 -39.09 22.20 20.04
C GLU A 182 -38.42 21.53 21.24
N GLY A 183 -37.75 20.40 21.04
CA GLY A 183 -36.94 19.73 22.08
C GLY A 183 -35.73 20.55 22.51
N LEU A 184 -35.01 21.14 21.55
CA LEU A 184 -33.88 22.04 21.81
C LEU A 184 -34.33 23.34 22.50
N ASN A 185 -35.46 23.93 22.09
CA ASN A 185 -36.04 25.10 22.74
C ASN A 185 -36.54 24.78 24.16
N LYS A 186 -37.08 23.57 24.41
CA LYS A 186 -37.43 23.13 25.76
C LYS A 186 -36.20 22.94 26.65
N LEU A 187 -35.08 22.44 26.11
CA LEU A 187 -33.83 22.30 26.85
C LEU A 187 -33.14 23.65 27.11
N GLN A 188 -33.14 24.58 26.14
CA GLN A 188 -32.65 25.95 26.34
C GLN A 188 -33.56 26.75 27.29
N GLY A 189 -34.88 26.56 27.21
CA GLY A 189 -35.85 27.17 28.14
C GLY A 189 -35.74 26.61 29.56
N ALA A 190 -35.41 25.32 29.71
CA ALA A 190 -35.18 24.70 31.02
C ALA A 190 -33.87 25.14 31.68
N HIS A 191 -32.86 25.59 30.91
CA HIS A 191 -31.67 26.25 31.45
C HIS A 191 -31.86 27.75 31.74
N GLY A 192 -32.92 28.38 31.20
CA GLY A 192 -33.22 29.79 31.41
C GLY A 192 -34.09 30.11 32.65
N MET A 193 -34.67 29.10 33.31
CA MET A 193 -35.51 29.29 34.50
C MET A 193 -35.05 28.39 35.66
N GLY A 194 -33.91 28.74 36.25
CA GLY A 194 -33.41 27.99 37.40
C GLY A 194 -32.20 28.57 38.12
N GLU A 195 -31.95 29.88 38.06
CA GLU A 195 -30.82 30.48 38.79
C GLU A 195 -31.23 31.68 39.65
N LYS A 196 -31.98 31.37 40.72
CA LYS A 196 -31.95 32.16 41.96
C LYS A 196 -32.04 31.22 43.16
N ARG A 197 -30.89 30.77 43.65
CA ARG A 197 -30.53 30.77 45.08
C ARG A 197 -29.09 30.30 45.24
N GLY A 198 -28.37 31.10 46.04
CA GLY A 198 -26.93 31.01 46.20
C GLY A 198 -26.43 29.73 46.87
N GLY A 199 -25.12 29.57 46.80
CA GLY A 199 -24.38 28.50 47.43
C GLY A 199 -22.98 28.46 46.87
N SER A 200 -22.09 29.27 47.46
CA SER A 200 -20.65 29.13 47.31
C SER A 200 -20.22 27.69 47.63
N GLY A 201 -19.81 26.94 46.62
CA GLY A 201 -19.27 25.59 46.75
C GLY A 201 -18.35 25.32 45.57
N GLY A 202 -17.13 25.85 45.63
CA GLY A 202 -16.11 25.60 44.62
C GLY A 202 -15.76 24.11 44.57
N LEU A 203 -16.19 23.44 43.51
CA LEU A 203 -15.60 22.17 43.09
C LEU A 203 -14.55 22.46 42.01
N VAL A 204 -13.30 22.39 42.43
CA VAL A 204 -12.12 22.42 41.57
C VAL A 204 -12.06 21.09 40.81
N TRP A 205 -12.26 21.13 39.51
CA TRP A 205 -11.91 20.02 38.62
C TRP A 205 -10.44 20.14 38.25
N SER A 206 -9.61 19.34 38.91
CA SER A 206 -8.23 19.10 38.50
C SER A 206 -8.24 18.24 37.24
N GLN A 207 -7.69 18.77 36.14
CA GLN A 207 -7.41 17.98 34.93
C GLN A 207 -6.15 17.13 35.17
N ASP A 208 -6.32 15.82 35.27
CA ASP A 208 -5.22 14.86 35.16
C ASP A 208 -5.03 14.49 33.67
N PRO A 209 -3.90 14.84 33.02
CA PRO A 209 -3.66 14.53 31.62
C PRO A 209 -2.94 13.18 31.47
N ARG A 210 -3.47 12.11 32.05
CA ARG A 210 -2.99 10.73 31.82
C ARG A 210 -4.11 9.69 31.95
N ALA A 211 -5.01 9.68 30.98
CA ALA A 211 -5.91 8.54 30.76
C ALA A 211 -6.04 8.25 29.25
N SER A 212 -4.92 7.84 28.65
CA SER A 212 -4.94 7.00 27.45
C SER A 212 -5.28 5.59 27.90
N THR A 213 -6.51 5.17 27.66
CA THR A 213 -6.91 3.77 27.80
C THR A 213 -7.63 3.34 26.54
N TYR A 214 -6.87 2.73 25.64
CA TYR A 214 -7.38 1.84 24.59
C TYR A 214 -8.28 0.77 25.22
N PRO A 215 -9.40 0.39 24.59
CA PRO A 215 -10.09 -0.83 24.96
C PRO A 215 -9.24 -2.04 24.56
N LYS A 216 -8.86 -2.84 25.56
CA LYS A 216 -8.23 -4.16 25.41
C LYS A 216 -9.23 -5.13 24.78
N SER A 217 -8.95 -5.63 23.58
CA SER A 217 -9.64 -6.80 23.03
C SER A 217 -9.25 -8.06 23.81
N PRO A 218 -10.21 -8.87 24.33
CA PRO A 218 -9.88 -10.13 24.96
C PRO A 218 -9.66 -11.22 23.89
N PHE A 219 -8.39 -11.59 23.70
CA PHE A 219 -8.03 -12.90 23.17
C PHE A 219 -8.48 -13.98 24.19
N ILE A 220 -9.46 -14.80 23.82
CA ILE A 220 -9.68 -16.11 24.43
C ILE A 220 -9.63 -17.15 23.32
N VAL A 221 -8.46 -17.76 23.16
CA VAL A 221 -8.30 -19.04 22.44
C VAL A 221 -8.51 -20.14 23.47
N LYS A 222 -9.58 -20.92 23.35
CA LYS A 222 -9.71 -22.21 24.05
C LYS A 222 -8.99 -23.28 23.23
N PRO A 223 -8.10 -24.10 23.83
CA PRO A 223 -7.55 -25.27 23.18
C PRO A 223 -8.58 -26.41 23.16
N ARG A 224 -8.90 -26.94 21.97
CA ARG A 224 -9.56 -28.24 21.86
C ARG A 224 -8.50 -29.33 21.92
N HIS A 225 -8.36 -29.92 23.10
CA HIS A 225 -7.80 -31.26 23.25
C HIS A 225 -8.72 -32.25 22.52
N SER A 226 -8.21 -32.94 21.50
CA SER A 226 -8.71 -34.24 21.08
C SER A 226 -7.62 -35.27 21.36
N LYS A 227 -7.82 -36.04 22.43
CA LYS A 227 -7.04 -37.23 22.77
C LYS A 227 -7.81 -38.45 22.27
N ARG A 228 -7.07 -39.36 21.64
CA ARG A 228 -7.27 -40.82 21.57
C ARG A 228 -8.37 -41.34 20.63
N GLY A 229 -7.89 -41.98 19.57
CA GLY A 229 -8.44 -43.23 19.04
C GLY A 229 -7.27 -44.15 18.72
N ALA A 230 -6.94 -45.04 19.66
CA ALA A 230 -6.08 -46.19 19.41
C ALA A 230 -6.96 -47.44 19.37
N ILE A 231 -6.46 -48.45 18.63
CA ILE A 231 -6.84 -49.87 18.63
C ILE A 231 -7.86 -50.27 17.55
N GLY A 232 -7.38 -51.14 16.66
CA GLY A 232 -8.17 -51.98 15.75
C GLY A 232 -7.26 -52.93 15.00
N ASN A 233 -6.92 -54.07 15.64
CA ASN A 233 -6.26 -55.22 15.03
C ASN A 233 -7.06 -55.78 13.84
N GLY A 234 -6.34 -56.25 12.83
CA GLY A 234 -6.82 -57.04 11.69
C GLY A 234 -5.67 -57.32 10.75
#